data_AF-A0A1N7LAT6-F1
#
_entry.id   AF-A0A1N7LAT6-F1
#
_cell.length_a   1.000
_cell.length_b   1.000
_cell.length_c   1.000
_cell.angle_alpha   90.00
_cell.angle_beta   90.00
_cell.angle_gamma   90.00
#
_symmetry.space_group_name_H-M   'P 1'
#
loop_
_entity.id
_entity.type
_entity.pdbx_description
1 polymer ?
#
loop_
_entity_poly.entity_id
_entity_poly.type
_entity_poly.pdbx_seq_one_letter_code
_entity_poly.pdbx_strand_id
1 'polypeptide(L)'
;MNEAGQIGSCWRLRIAQLGVLVSCLPILGWATGTPWLVRASATHAAIVPTTALGFCLLFLSAALIEAGRREQLQARLILAAAGLVIADRLYPDLQALPAMLGIARDAPAPGDAMSLPTAGGLLLGALVLWRLRQDRDSVGTLALTLLGMSSSVAILLGHSFEPGSIYALPVFATLSEYTIGLFVLFFTTLLLPQRESALSPPV
;
A
#
# COMPACT_ATOMS: atom_id res chain seq x y z
N MET A 1 32.14 20.45 -0.06
CA MET A 1 30.74 20.85 -0.28
C MET A 1 30.14 19.89 -1.29
N ASN A 2 29.17 19.06 -0.88
CA ASN A 2 28.55 18.03 -1.73
C ASN A 2 27.02 18.10 -1.56
N GLU A 3 26.42 19.23 -1.92
CA GLU A 3 24.96 19.46 -1.78
C GLU A 3 24.13 18.62 -2.76
N ALA A 4 24.68 18.28 -3.93
CA ALA A 4 24.04 17.37 -4.88
C ALA A 4 23.84 15.95 -4.32
N GLY A 5 24.56 15.59 -3.26
CA GLY A 5 24.52 14.28 -2.63
C GLY A 5 23.35 14.01 -1.68
N GLN A 6 22.69 15.05 -1.17
CA GLN A 6 21.56 14.90 -0.24
C GLN A 6 20.21 14.72 -0.95
N ILE A 7 20.16 14.88 -2.27
CA ILE A 7 18.90 14.96 -3.03
C ILE A 7 18.30 13.56 -3.28
N GLY A 8 19.14 12.53 -3.45
CA GLY A 8 18.71 11.16 -3.82
C GLY A 8 17.97 10.38 -2.73
N SER A 9 18.44 10.40 -1.48
CA SER A 9 17.73 9.74 -0.35
C SER A 9 16.42 10.46 0.00
N CYS A 10 16.24 11.67 -0.50
CA CYS A 10 15.05 12.46 -0.26
C CYS A 10 13.84 11.93 -1.03
N TRP A 11 14.01 11.36 -2.23
CA TRP A 11 12.87 10.99 -3.07
C TRP A 11 12.07 9.80 -2.55
N ARG A 12 12.73 8.68 -2.21
CA ARG A 12 12.05 7.51 -1.61
C ARG A 12 11.31 7.89 -0.34
N LEU A 13 11.96 8.65 0.54
CA LEU A 13 11.37 9.13 1.77
C LEU A 13 10.16 10.05 1.51
N ARG A 14 10.29 11.02 0.59
CA ARG A 14 9.21 11.95 0.22
C ARG A 14 8.02 11.22 -0.40
N ILE A 15 8.27 10.26 -1.28
CA ILE A 15 7.21 9.48 -1.92
C ILE A 15 6.56 8.56 -0.90
N ALA A 16 7.32 7.97 0.04
CA ALA A 16 6.73 7.22 1.14
C ALA A 16 5.84 8.11 2.03
N GLN A 17 6.29 9.32 2.36
CA GLN A 17 5.49 10.31 3.10
C GLN A 17 4.22 10.72 2.33
N LEU A 18 4.33 10.94 1.02
CA LEU A 18 3.19 11.18 0.15
C LEU A 18 2.24 9.98 0.17
N GLY A 19 2.76 8.76 0.10
CA GLY A 19 1.97 7.53 0.18
C GLY A 19 1.19 7.42 1.49
N VAL A 20 1.77 7.82 2.63
CA VAL A 20 1.04 7.94 3.90
C VAL A 20 -0.13 8.93 3.75
N LEU A 21 0.13 10.14 3.25
CA LEU A 21 -0.91 11.17 3.09
C LEU A 21 -2.04 10.73 2.17
N VAL A 22 -1.70 10.13 1.01
CA VAL A 22 -2.69 9.61 0.06
C VAL A 22 -3.50 8.47 0.67
N SER A 23 -2.86 7.59 1.46
CA SER A 23 -3.55 6.49 2.16
C SER A 23 -4.49 6.98 3.27
N CYS A 24 -4.30 8.20 3.80
CA CYS A 24 -5.24 8.82 4.73
C CYS A 24 -6.50 9.38 4.04
N LEU A 25 -6.46 9.68 2.74
CA LEU A 25 -7.59 10.29 2.03
C LEU A 25 -8.85 9.42 2.08
N PRO A 26 -8.80 8.09 1.86
CA PRO A 26 -10.00 7.28 1.99
C PRO A 26 -10.51 7.15 3.42
N ILE A 27 -9.62 7.21 4.41
CA ILE A 27 -10.03 7.22 5.83
C ILE A 27 -10.85 8.48 6.11
N LEU A 28 -10.39 9.64 5.61
CA LEU A 28 -11.16 10.89 5.66
C LEU A 28 -12.46 10.80 4.85
N GLY A 29 -12.43 10.13 3.70
CA GLY A 29 -13.61 9.87 2.88
C GLY A 29 -14.71 9.15 3.66
N TRP A 30 -14.37 8.05 4.32
CA TRP A 30 -15.29 7.31 5.19
C TRP A 30 -15.75 8.14 6.40
N ALA A 31 -14.85 8.89 7.03
CA ALA A 31 -15.18 9.73 8.19
C ALA A 31 -16.10 10.91 7.84
N THR A 32 -16.02 11.43 6.61
CA THR A 32 -16.81 12.58 6.16
C THR A 32 -18.02 12.19 5.32
N GLY A 33 -18.16 10.91 4.94
CA GLY A 33 -19.22 10.44 4.03
C GLY A 33 -19.03 11.01 2.62
N THR A 34 -17.78 11.09 2.16
CA THR A 34 -17.40 11.69 0.87
C THR A 34 -17.03 10.59 -0.13
N PRO A 35 -17.94 10.20 -1.06
CA PRO A 35 -17.77 8.98 -1.86
C PRO A 35 -16.57 9.00 -2.80
N TRP A 36 -16.26 10.15 -3.41
CA TRP A 36 -15.15 10.28 -4.36
C TRP A 36 -13.77 10.14 -3.71
N LEU A 37 -13.67 10.18 -2.37
CA LEU A 37 -12.42 9.91 -1.66
C LEU A 37 -12.18 8.41 -1.44
N VAL A 38 -13.21 7.58 -1.62
CA VAL A 38 -13.14 6.13 -1.37
C VAL A 38 -13.35 5.28 -2.63
N ARG A 39 -13.93 5.84 -3.70
CA ARG A 39 -14.11 5.18 -5.00
C ARG A 39 -14.15 6.20 -6.14
N ALA A 40 -13.73 5.79 -7.34
CA ALA A 40 -13.72 6.66 -8.52
C ALA A 40 -15.11 6.89 -9.14
N SER A 41 -15.99 5.89 -9.06
CA SER A 41 -17.37 5.94 -9.55
C SER A 41 -18.30 5.23 -8.57
N ALA A 42 -19.59 5.58 -8.59
CA ALA A 42 -20.60 5.02 -7.70
C ALA A 42 -20.79 3.51 -7.87
N THR A 43 -20.52 2.97 -9.06
CA THR A 43 -20.63 1.53 -9.37
C THR A 43 -19.40 0.73 -8.96
N HIS A 44 -18.28 1.39 -8.65
CA HIS A 44 -17.01 0.74 -8.37
C HIS A 44 -16.86 0.42 -6.88
N ALA A 45 -16.07 -0.61 -6.58
CA ALA A 45 -15.75 -0.98 -5.21
C ALA A 45 -14.95 0.11 -4.49
N ALA A 46 -15.35 0.45 -3.26
CA ALA A 46 -14.57 1.35 -2.42
C ALA A 46 -13.38 0.68 -1.76
N ILE A 47 -12.31 1.45 -1.57
CA ILE A 47 -11.24 1.04 -0.67
C ILE A 47 -11.76 1.10 0.77
N VAL A 48 -11.80 -0.05 1.44
CA VAL A 48 -12.26 -0.15 2.84
C VAL A 48 -11.23 0.44 3.82
N PRO A 49 -11.66 0.94 4.99
CA PRO A 49 -10.77 1.59 5.96
C PRO A 49 -9.57 0.73 6.39
N THR A 50 -9.76 -0.58 6.54
CA THR A 50 -8.70 -1.53 6.91
C THR A 50 -7.61 -1.62 5.82
N THR A 51 -7.99 -1.55 4.55
CA THR A 51 -7.03 -1.54 3.43
C THR A 51 -6.24 -0.24 3.41
N ALA A 52 -6.92 0.91 3.54
CA ALA A 52 -6.27 2.22 3.60
C ALA A 52 -5.29 2.33 4.79
N LEU A 53 -5.69 1.84 5.97
CA LEU A 53 -4.83 1.76 7.14
C LEU A 53 -3.62 0.83 6.91
N GLY A 54 -3.82 -0.31 6.25
CA GLY A 54 -2.74 -1.21 5.85
C GLY A 54 -1.67 -0.51 5.02
N PHE A 55 -2.07 0.25 3.99
CA PHE A 55 -1.12 1.05 3.20
C PHE A 55 -0.44 2.14 4.03
N CYS A 56 -1.17 2.85 4.90
CA CYS A 56 -0.59 3.82 5.82
C CYS A 56 0.55 3.21 6.66
N LEU A 57 0.33 2.02 7.21
CA LEU A 57 1.34 1.30 8.01
C LEU A 57 2.55 0.88 7.16
N LEU A 58 2.33 0.39 5.94
CA LEU A 58 3.41 0.02 5.02
C LEU A 58 4.24 1.24 4.58
N PHE A 59 3.60 2.33 4.15
CA PHE A 59 4.29 3.56 3.76
C PHE A 59 5.03 4.22 4.92
N LEU A 60 4.44 4.22 6.13
CA LEU A 60 5.11 4.72 7.32
C LEU A 60 6.34 3.87 7.68
N SER A 61 6.22 2.54 7.56
CA SER A 61 7.34 1.62 7.75
C SER A 61 8.45 1.88 6.74
N ALA A 62 8.11 2.02 5.46
CA ALA A 62 9.05 2.36 4.39
C ALA A 62 9.78 3.68 4.70
N ALA A 63 9.05 4.74 5.06
CA ALA A 63 9.64 6.02 5.43
C ALA A 63 10.61 5.90 6.62
N LEU A 64 10.28 5.11 7.65
CA LEU A 64 11.17 4.88 8.79
C LEU A 64 12.42 4.07 8.44
N ILE A 65 12.30 3.10 7.53
CA ILE A 65 13.43 2.31 7.01
C ILE A 65 14.38 3.22 6.23
N GLU A 66 13.87 4.04 5.32
CA GLU A 66 14.66 5.01 4.56
C GLU A 66 15.34 6.03 5.46
N ALA A 67 14.64 6.52 6.49
CA ALA A 67 15.20 7.44 7.46
C ALA A 67 16.25 6.78 8.38
N GLY A 68 16.36 5.44 8.40
CA GLY A 68 17.24 4.71 9.30
C GLY A 68 16.88 4.88 10.78
N ARG A 69 15.59 5.05 11.11
CA ARG A 69 15.13 5.41 12.47
C ARG A 69 14.20 4.34 13.05
N ARG A 70 14.28 4.16 14.38
CA ARG A 70 13.31 3.41 15.21
C ARG A 70 13.06 1.99 14.70
N GLU A 71 14.10 1.18 14.62
CA GLU A 71 14.06 -0.19 14.08
C GLU A 71 12.94 -1.06 14.68
N GLN A 72 12.76 -1.01 16.00
CA GLN A 72 11.68 -1.75 16.67
C GLN A 72 10.28 -1.29 16.22
N LEU A 73 10.09 0.01 15.96
CA LEU A 73 8.83 0.54 15.47
C LEU A 73 8.58 0.08 14.03
N GLN A 74 9.60 0.04 13.18
CA GLN A 74 9.48 -0.51 11.82
C GLN A 74 8.94 -1.94 11.85
N ALA A 75 9.52 -2.81 12.69
CA ALA A 75 9.07 -4.20 12.86
C ALA A 75 7.59 -4.27 13.29
N ARG A 76 7.22 -3.48 14.30
CA ARG A 76 5.85 -3.44 14.82
C ARG A 76 4.84 -2.98 13.77
N LEU A 77 5.17 -1.98 12.97
CA LEU A 77 4.27 -1.47 11.94
C LEU A 77 4.09 -2.48 10.79
N ILE A 78 5.17 -3.16 10.37
CA ILE A 78 5.10 -4.24 9.38
C ILE A 78 4.22 -5.39 9.89
N LEU A 79 4.45 -5.83 11.13
CA LEU A 79 3.64 -6.88 11.76
C LEU A 79 2.19 -6.44 11.98
N ALA A 80 1.95 -5.17 12.30
CA ALA A 80 0.60 -4.62 12.43
C ALA A 80 -0.13 -4.60 11.07
N ALA A 81 0.55 -4.25 9.98
CA ALA A 81 -0.02 -4.31 8.64
C ALA A 81 -0.40 -5.76 8.25
N ALA A 82 0.51 -6.71 8.47
CA ALA A 82 0.23 -8.13 8.23
C ALA A 82 -0.89 -8.67 9.13
N GLY A 83 -0.85 -8.32 10.42
CA GLY A 83 -1.87 -8.70 11.39
C GLY A 83 -3.24 -8.12 11.06
N LEU A 84 -3.31 -6.90 10.55
CA LEU A 84 -4.55 -6.27 10.07
C LEU A 84 -5.15 -7.03 8.89
N VAL A 85 -4.32 -7.45 7.93
CA VAL A 85 -4.78 -8.29 6.81
C VAL A 85 -5.32 -9.63 7.31
N ILE A 86 -4.58 -10.31 8.21
CA ILE A 86 -5.02 -11.59 8.78
C ILE A 86 -6.33 -11.41 9.54
N ALA A 87 -6.44 -10.35 10.35
CA ALA A 87 -7.64 -10.04 11.10
C ALA A 87 -8.83 -9.77 10.18
N ASP A 88 -8.68 -8.96 9.14
CA ASP A 88 -9.74 -8.68 8.15
C ASP A 88 -10.22 -9.97 7.45
N ARG A 89 -9.30 -10.91 7.16
CA ARG A 89 -9.64 -12.20 6.55
C ARG A 89 -10.34 -13.17 7.51
N LEU A 90 -10.01 -13.14 8.79
CA LEU A 90 -10.63 -14.00 9.81
C LEU A 90 -11.95 -13.43 10.34
N TYR A 91 -12.08 -12.10 10.35
CA TYR A 91 -13.22 -11.36 10.89
C TYR A 91 -13.69 -10.29 9.89
N PRO A 92 -14.43 -10.68 8.83
CA PRO A 92 -14.87 -9.75 7.79
C PRO A 92 -15.69 -8.56 8.32
N ASP A 93 -16.41 -8.76 9.44
CA ASP A 93 -17.19 -7.72 10.11
C ASP A 93 -16.33 -6.55 10.64
N LEU A 94 -15.01 -6.71 10.74
CA LEU A 94 -14.08 -5.62 11.09
C LEU A 94 -14.17 -4.44 10.13
N GLN A 95 -14.62 -4.66 8.89
CA GLN A 95 -14.79 -3.59 7.92
C GLN A 95 -15.92 -2.62 8.32
N ALA A 96 -16.93 -3.10 9.05
CA ALA A 96 -18.03 -2.27 9.56
C ALA A 96 -17.71 -1.60 10.90
N LEU A 97 -16.66 -2.05 11.60
CA LEU A 97 -16.29 -1.56 12.93
C LEU A 97 -16.08 -0.03 13.00
N PRO A 98 -15.44 0.64 12.02
CA PRO A 98 -15.35 2.10 12.03
C PRO A 98 -16.72 2.79 12.04
N ALA A 99 -17.72 2.27 11.32
CA ALA A 99 -19.07 2.81 11.32
C ALA A 99 -19.78 2.54 12.65
N MET A 100 -19.62 1.33 13.22
CA MET A 100 -20.16 0.97 14.53
C MET A 100 -19.62 1.84 15.67
N LEU A 101 -18.37 2.29 15.57
CA LEU A 101 -17.73 3.20 16.52
C LEU A 101 -18.01 4.68 16.24
N GLY A 102 -18.79 5.02 15.21
CA GLY A 102 -19.06 6.40 14.80
C GLY A 102 -17.86 7.14 14.21
N ILE A 103 -16.80 6.42 13.82
CA ILE A 103 -15.60 6.96 13.16
C ILE A 103 -15.86 7.15 11.67
N ALA A 104 -16.57 6.22 11.03
CA ALA A 104 -17.07 6.36 9.67
C ALA A 104 -18.55 6.76 9.68
N ARG A 105 -18.97 7.60 8.73
CA ARG A 105 -20.39 7.99 8.59
C ARG A 105 -21.25 6.87 8.05
N ASP A 106 -20.70 6.11 7.11
CA ASP A 106 -21.41 5.06 6.40
C ASP A 106 -20.70 3.71 6.59
N ALA A 107 -21.48 2.64 6.62
CA ALA A 107 -20.94 1.29 6.57
C ALA A 107 -20.58 0.91 5.12
N PRO A 108 -19.58 0.02 4.92
CA PRO A 108 -19.28 -0.54 3.60
C PRO A 108 -20.50 -1.17 2.93
N ALA A 109 -20.69 -0.92 1.63
CA ALA A 109 -21.78 -1.51 0.86
C ALA A 109 -21.51 -3.00 0.59
N PRO A 110 -22.54 -3.81 0.26
CA PRO A 110 -22.36 -5.18 -0.20
C PRO A 110 -21.52 -5.23 -1.48
N GLY A 111 -20.23 -5.55 -1.35
CA GLY A 111 -19.24 -5.52 -2.43
C GLY A 111 -17.97 -4.72 -2.10
N ASP A 112 -18.03 -3.84 -1.10
CA ASP A 112 -16.87 -3.13 -0.58
C ASP A 112 -16.17 -4.02 0.45
N ALA A 113 -15.06 -4.66 0.06
CA ALA A 113 -14.28 -5.52 0.94
C ALA A 113 -12.81 -5.59 0.52
N MET A 114 -11.92 -5.98 1.44
CA MET A 114 -10.55 -6.32 1.05
C MET A 114 -10.56 -7.55 0.14
N SER A 115 -10.26 -7.36 -1.14
CA SER A 115 -10.13 -8.47 -2.10
C SER A 115 -8.99 -9.42 -1.71
N LEU A 116 -9.08 -10.68 -2.14
CA LEU A 116 -8.01 -11.66 -1.91
C LEU A 116 -6.66 -11.21 -2.53
N PRO A 117 -6.63 -10.67 -3.77
CA PRO A 117 -5.42 -10.07 -4.33
C PRO A 117 -4.89 -8.88 -3.51
N THR A 118 -5.77 -8.05 -2.94
CA THR A 118 -5.36 -6.97 -2.03
C THR A 118 -4.66 -7.51 -0.79
N ALA A 119 -5.25 -8.51 -0.14
CA ALA A 119 -4.65 -9.15 1.02
C ALA A 119 -3.27 -9.75 0.68
N GLY A 120 -3.17 -10.46 -0.44
CA GLY A 120 -1.91 -11.01 -0.94
C GLY A 120 -0.86 -9.93 -1.22
N GLY A 121 -1.25 -8.84 -1.86
CA GLY A 121 -0.38 -7.70 -2.16
C GLY A 121 0.12 -6.99 -0.91
N LEU A 122 -0.73 -6.78 0.10
CA LEU A 122 -0.34 -6.17 1.37
C LEU A 122 0.64 -7.06 2.15
N LEU A 123 0.39 -8.37 2.18
CA LEU A 123 1.31 -9.34 2.79
C LEU A 123 2.65 -9.41 2.05
N LEU A 124 2.62 -9.38 0.72
CA LEU A 124 3.83 -9.29 -0.10
C LEU A 124 4.60 -8.00 0.20
N GLY A 125 3.92 -6.86 0.31
CA GLY A 125 4.53 -5.59 0.69
C GLY A 125 5.17 -5.64 2.08
N ALA A 126 4.48 -6.24 3.06
CA ALA A 126 5.02 -6.46 4.40
C ALA A 126 6.27 -7.34 4.38
N LEU A 127 6.26 -8.43 3.60
CA LEU A 127 7.40 -9.33 3.41
C LEU A 127 8.59 -8.61 2.78
N VAL A 128 8.34 -7.80 1.74
CA VAL A 128 9.37 -6.99 1.08
C VAL A 128 10.01 -6.03 2.08
N LEU A 129 9.22 -5.28 2.86
CA LEU A 129 9.75 -4.38 3.89
C LEU A 129 10.52 -5.12 4.98
N TRP A 130 10.05 -6.31 5.37
CA TRP A 130 10.77 -7.15 6.34
C TRP A 130 12.16 -7.53 5.82
N ARG A 131 12.25 -7.95 4.56
CA ARG A 131 13.55 -8.26 3.92
C ARG A 131 14.41 -7.02 3.77
N LEU A 132 13.86 -5.88 3.32
CA LEU A 132 14.58 -4.61 3.21
C LEU A 132 15.23 -4.16 4.53
N ARG A 133 14.61 -4.49 5.67
CA ARG A 133 15.19 -4.19 6.99
C ARG A 133 16.43 -5.02 7.30
N GLN A 134 16.45 -6.27 6.87
CA GLN A 134 17.53 -7.23 7.16
C GLN A 134 18.66 -7.13 6.14
N ASP A 135 18.31 -7.06 4.86
CA ASP A 135 19.21 -7.08 3.73
C ASP A 135 18.65 -6.20 2.61
N ARG A 136 19.23 -5.02 2.47
CA ARG A 136 18.76 -3.97 1.53
C ARG A 136 19.04 -4.33 0.08
N ASP A 137 20.13 -5.02 -0.19
CA ASP A 137 20.61 -5.33 -1.54
C ASP A 137 20.23 -6.76 -1.99
N SER A 138 19.29 -7.38 -1.26
CA SER A 138 18.83 -8.73 -1.55
C SER A 138 18.20 -8.81 -2.94
N VAL A 139 18.74 -9.66 -3.83
CA VAL A 139 18.13 -9.99 -5.13
C VAL A 139 16.69 -10.47 -4.96
N GLY A 140 16.40 -11.20 -3.87
CA GLY A 140 15.05 -11.63 -3.54
C GLY A 140 14.10 -10.47 -3.25
N THR A 141 14.57 -9.41 -2.59
CA THR A 141 13.78 -8.21 -2.33
C THR A 141 13.43 -7.50 -3.63
N LEU A 142 14.41 -7.34 -4.54
CA LEU A 142 14.17 -6.76 -5.85
C LEU A 142 13.16 -7.59 -6.66
N ALA A 143 13.34 -8.91 -6.71
CA ALA A 143 12.45 -9.81 -7.45
C ALA A 143 11.00 -9.74 -6.95
N LEU A 144 10.78 -9.75 -5.62
CA LEU A 144 9.45 -9.62 -5.03
C LEU A 144 8.83 -8.25 -5.30
N THR A 145 9.63 -7.19 -5.28
CA THR A 145 9.16 -5.82 -5.58
C THR A 145 8.75 -5.69 -7.05
N LEU A 146 9.54 -6.25 -7.98
CA LEU A 146 9.21 -6.30 -9.41
C LEU A 146 7.98 -7.15 -9.68
N LEU A 147 7.81 -8.28 -8.98
CA LEU A 147 6.61 -9.11 -9.06
C LEU A 147 5.37 -8.32 -8.62
N GLY A 148 5.46 -7.61 -7.49
CA GLY A 148 4.38 -6.76 -6.98
C GLY A 148 4.02 -5.63 -7.95
N MET A 149 5.04 -4.92 -8.47
CA MET A 149 4.85 -3.85 -9.45
C MET A 149 4.23 -4.35 -10.75
N SER A 150 4.80 -5.39 -11.35
CA SER A 150 4.33 -5.96 -12.61
C SER A 150 2.90 -6.48 -12.50
N SER A 151 2.57 -7.17 -11.40
CA SER A 151 1.20 -7.63 -11.13
C SER A 151 0.23 -6.46 -10.99
N SER A 152 0.62 -5.41 -10.26
CA SER A 152 -0.24 -4.23 -10.06
C SER A 152 -0.50 -3.48 -11.37
N VAL A 153 0.53 -3.31 -12.21
CA VAL A 153 0.41 -2.70 -13.54
C VAL A 153 -0.43 -3.57 -14.48
N ALA A 154 -0.24 -4.90 -14.44
CA ALA A 154 -1.02 -5.82 -15.25
C ALA A 154 -2.52 -5.76 -14.89
N ILE A 155 -2.86 -5.65 -13.60
CA ILE A 155 -4.24 -5.47 -13.16
C ILE A 155 -4.76 -4.11 -13.63
N LEU A 156 -4.00 -3.03 -13.43
CA LEU A 156 -4.41 -1.68 -13.82
C LEU A 156 -4.71 -1.55 -15.32
N LEU A 157 -3.94 -2.23 -16.16
CA LEU A 157 -4.10 -2.18 -17.62
C LEU A 157 -5.05 -3.24 -18.18
N GLY A 158 -5.19 -4.37 -17.48
CA GLY A 158 -5.92 -5.55 -17.99
C GLY A 158 -7.31 -5.76 -17.40
N HIS A 159 -7.64 -5.11 -16.28
CA HIS A 159 -8.92 -5.28 -15.60
C HIS A 159 -9.81 -4.05 -15.74
N SER A 160 -11.08 -4.27 -16.08
CA SER A 160 -12.13 -3.25 -16.01
C SER A 160 -12.81 -3.30 -14.65
N PHE A 161 -12.86 -2.17 -13.95
CA PHE A 161 -13.50 -2.03 -12.65
C PHE A 161 -15.02 -1.80 -12.73
N GLU A 162 -15.55 -1.49 -13.91
CA GLU A 162 -17.01 -1.39 -14.12
C GLU A 162 -17.69 -2.77 -14.00
N PRO A 163 -18.68 -2.93 -13.10
CA PRO A 163 -19.46 -4.15 -13.00
C PRO A 163 -20.19 -4.46 -14.31
N GLY A 164 -19.96 -5.65 -14.87
CA GLY A 164 -20.60 -6.12 -16.11
C GLY A 164 -19.78 -5.92 -17.39
N SER A 165 -18.58 -5.33 -17.30
CA SER A 165 -17.62 -5.35 -18.40
C SER A 165 -17.15 -6.78 -18.71
N ILE A 166 -16.92 -7.09 -19.99
CA ILE A 166 -16.34 -8.39 -20.41
C ILE A 166 -14.91 -8.58 -19.90
N TYR A 167 -14.24 -7.48 -19.51
CA TYR A 167 -12.90 -7.47 -18.93
C TYR A 167 -12.92 -7.43 -17.39
N ALA A 168 -14.12 -7.52 -16.77
CA ALA A 168 -14.25 -7.64 -15.33
C ALA A 168 -13.93 -9.08 -14.90
N LEU A 169 -12.82 -9.28 -14.19
CA LEU A 169 -12.42 -10.58 -13.69
C LEU A 169 -13.02 -10.80 -12.30
N PRO A 170 -13.70 -11.95 -12.04
CA PRO A 170 -14.39 -12.18 -10.76
C PRO A 170 -13.48 -12.11 -9.53
N VAL A 171 -12.20 -12.48 -9.68
CA VAL A 171 -11.21 -12.44 -8.59
C VAL A 171 -10.90 -11.01 -8.10
N PHE A 172 -11.20 -10.00 -8.92
CA PHE A 172 -10.99 -8.58 -8.63
C PHE A 172 -12.31 -7.83 -8.37
N ALA A 173 -13.45 -8.51 -8.23
CA ALA A 173 -14.76 -7.85 -8.11
C ALA A 173 -14.88 -6.86 -6.94
N THR A 174 -14.16 -7.09 -5.84
CA THR A 174 -14.14 -6.19 -4.67
C THR A 174 -12.89 -5.30 -4.62
N LEU A 175 -12.08 -5.32 -5.67
CA LEU A 175 -10.84 -4.55 -5.75
C LEU A 175 -11.15 -3.10 -6.15
N SER A 176 -10.75 -2.16 -5.30
CA SER A 176 -10.84 -0.74 -5.63
C SER A 176 -9.70 -0.29 -6.55
N GLU A 177 -10.00 0.61 -7.49
CA GLU A 177 -9.00 1.30 -8.31
C GLU A 177 -7.94 2.00 -7.45
N TYR A 178 -8.36 2.63 -6.35
CA TYR A 178 -7.46 3.34 -5.44
C TYR A 178 -6.47 2.39 -4.77
N THR A 179 -6.90 1.16 -4.47
CA THR A 179 -6.03 0.11 -3.94
C THR A 179 -4.91 -0.24 -4.92
N ILE A 180 -5.24 -0.39 -6.21
CA ILE A 180 -4.22 -0.64 -7.24
C ILE A 180 -3.29 0.55 -7.42
N GLY A 181 -3.83 1.78 -7.45
CA GLY A 181 -3.00 2.99 -7.47
C GLY A 181 -2.02 3.07 -6.31
N LEU A 182 -2.46 2.71 -5.10
CA LEU A 182 -1.59 2.65 -3.91
C LEU A 182 -0.53 1.54 -3.99
N PHE A 183 -0.84 0.37 -4.55
CA PHE A 183 0.17 -0.66 -4.79
C PHE A 183 1.22 -0.20 -5.80
N VAL A 184 0.80 0.38 -6.94
CA VAL A 184 1.71 0.93 -7.94
C VAL A 184 2.63 1.97 -7.30
N LEU A 185 2.06 2.90 -6.52
CA LEU A 185 2.83 3.90 -5.78
C LEU A 185 3.81 3.26 -4.78
N PHE A 186 3.35 2.27 -4.02
CA PHE A 186 4.15 1.59 -3.01
C PHE A 186 5.33 0.85 -3.62
N PHE A 187 5.11 -0.02 -4.61
CA PHE A 187 6.20 -0.77 -5.25
C PHE A 187 7.12 0.14 -6.06
N THR A 188 6.61 1.21 -6.68
CA THR A 188 7.45 2.24 -7.32
C THR A 188 8.37 2.90 -6.30
N THR A 189 7.86 3.23 -5.11
CA THR A 189 8.66 3.80 -4.01
C THR A 189 9.85 2.91 -3.65
N LEU A 190 9.66 1.60 -3.65
CA LEU A 190 10.69 0.63 -3.30
C LEU A 190 11.68 0.34 -4.43
N LEU A 191 11.26 0.47 -5.70
CA LEU A 191 12.12 0.30 -6.88
C LEU A 191 13.02 1.50 -7.18
N LEU A 192 12.73 2.67 -6.62
CA LEU A 192 13.58 3.83 -6.82
C LEU A 192 14.99 3.55 -6.28
N PRO A 193 16.04 3.86 -7.06
CA PRO A 193 17.40 3.58 -6.66
C PRO A 193 17.73 4.32 -5.37
N GLN A 194 18.27 3.59 -4.40
CA GLN A 194 19.05 4.23 -3.34
C GLN A 194 20.36 4.70 -3.96
N ARG A 195 20.88 5.81 -3.46
CA ARG A 195 22.13 6.41 -3.92
C ARG A 195 23.21 5.33 -4.11
N GLU A 196 23.90 5.33 -5.25
CA GLU A 196 25.19 4.66 -5.37
C GLU A 196 26.09 5.20 -4.24
N SER A 197 26.35 4.35 -3.25
CA SER A 197 27.46 4.58 -2.33
C SER A 197 28.71 4.41 -3.19
N ALA A 198 29.22 5.53 -3.70
CA ALA A 198 30.52 5.72 -4.33
C ALA A 198 31.12 4.46 -4.99
N LEU A 199 31.14 4.46 -6.33
CA LEU A 199 32.25 3.88 -7.09
C LEU A 199 33.55 4.59 -6.69
N SER A 200 34.02 4.36 -5.47
CA SER A 200 35.41 4.55 -5.10
C SER A 200 36.10 3.26 -5.57
N PRO A 201 36.94 3.31 -6.61
CA PRO A 201 37.77 2.16 -6.92
C PRO A 201 38.56 1.77 -5.65
N PRO A 202 38.77 0.47 -5.39
CA PRO A 202 39.65 0.06 -4.32
C PRO A 202 41.01 0.71 -4.55
N VAL A 203 41.46 1.52 -3.57
CA VAL A 203 42.85 1.98 -3.49
C VAL A 203 43.66 0.89 -2.80
#